data_AF-A0A2V6T7N0-F1
#
_entry.id   AF-A0A2V6T7N0-F1
#
_cell.length_a   1.000
_cell.length_b   1.000
_cell.length_c   1.000
_cell.angle_alpha   90.00
_cell.angle_beta   90.00
_cell.angle_gamma   90.00
#
_symmetry.space_group_name_H-M   'P 1'
#
loop_
_entity.id
_entity.type
_entity.pdbx_description
1 polymer ?
#
loop_
_entity_poly.entity_id
_entity_poly.type
_entity_poly.pdbx_seq_one_letter_code
_entity_poly.pdbx_strand_id
1 'polypeptide(L)'
;METTSEVRVVEHATCAFCGCVCDDIDLTVTGGRITKAKNACVLGKAWFLDHQPDGSRPEALIGGLPATTGEAVDEAARLLRTARYPVVYGLSDTTAEAQRVAVEIADRLGACLDTTTSVCHGPSGIAFQAVGEATCTLGEIKNRADLVIFWGGNPAESHPRHFTKYSVTPKGMYVPNGRKDRYVVLVDVRRTASARAADLFIQVRPGRDFELLWALRALVKGVAVDSGIEAETGVSLATLTALVERMKRARFGVLLFGMGLSMTRGKHYNAGALLALARDLNRYTRFVAKPMRGHGNVTGADNVVSWSTGYPFGVSFNRGYPRFNPGEFTTVDLLVRREADAALIISADPAANFPQAAIDHLQRIPTIVLDPHPSATARIARVAFTTAAYGINVAGTVYRMDDVPIRLRPALPSRYPSDEEVLRAIAERVREPAVPNPDGGRGAAC
;
A
#
# COMPACT_ATOMS: atom_id res chain seq x y z
N MET A 1 -14.02 12.71 44.64
CA MET A 1 -14.55 11.46 44.04
C MET A 1 -13.61 11.09 42.92
N GLU A 2 -12.67 10.17 43.16
CA GLU A 2 -11.90 9.54 42.08
C GLU A 2 -12.89 8.69 41.27
N THR A 3 -13.27 9.17 40.09
CA THR A 3 -13.89 8.32 39.09
C THR A 3 -12.84 7.33 38.63
N THR A 4 -12.88 6.10 39.16
CA THR A 4 -12.10 4.98 38.63
C THR A 4 -12.44 4.86 37.15
N SER A 5 -11.51 5.28 36.29
CA SER A 5 -11.70 5.23 34.85
C SER A 5 -11.87 3.77 34.45
N GLU A 6 -13.02 3.46 33.85
CA GLU A 6 -13.35 2.09 33.47
C GLU A 6 -12.27 1.54 32.53
N VAL A 7 -11.70 0.38 32.89
CA VAL A 7 -10.70 -0.32 32.09
C VAL A 7 -11.41 -1.40 31.29
N ARG A 8 -11.29 -1.32 29.96
CA ARG A 8 -11.83 -2.29 29.02
C ARG A 8 -10.73 -2.90 28.17
N VAL A 9 -10.82 -4.19 27.87
CA VAL A 9 -9.94 -4.85 26.89
C VAL A 9 -10.73 -5.10 25.60
N VAL A 10 -10.15 -4.71 24.47
CA VAL A 10 -10.62 -5.07 23.12
C VAL A 10 -9.68 -6.12 22.58
N GLU A 11 -10.14 -7.37 22.56
CA GLU A 11 -9.38 -8.51 22.06
C GLU A 11 -9.42 -8.59 20.54
N HIS A 12 -8.36 -9.14 19.95
CA HIS A 12 -8.28 -9.40 18.51
C HIS A 12 -8.56 -8.17 17.63
N ALA A 13 -8.11 -7.00 18.07
CA ALA A 13 -8.11 -5.78 17.26
C ALA A 13 -7.19 -5.96 16.05
N THR A 14 -7.52 -5.26 14.96
CA THR A 14 -6.78 -5.35 13.70
C THR A 14 -5.88 -4.12 13.52
N CYS A 15 -4.57 -4.34 13.45
CA CYS A 15 -3.59 -3.30 13.15
C CYS A 15 -3.57 -3.03 11.65
N ALA A 16 -3.93 -1.81 11.25
CA ALA A 16 -3.98 -1.37 9.86
C ALA A 16 -2.74 -0.56 9.42
N PHE A 17 -1.60 -0.69 10.12
CA PHE A 17 -0.41 0.10 9.77
C PHE A 17 0.25 -0.38 8.46
N CYS A 18 0.66 -1.65 8.40
CA CYS A 18 1.29 -2.23 7.21
C CYS A 18 0.50 -3.43 6.67
N GLY A 19 0.85 -3.89 5.47
CA GLY A 19 0.19 -4.98 4.77
C GLY A 19 0.25 -6.34 5.46
N CYS A 20 0.83 -6.44 6.67
CA CYS A 20 0.71 -7.60 7.55
C CYS A 20 -0.67 -7.73 8.21
N VAL A 21 -1.41 -6.62 8.34
CA VAL A 21 -2.78 -6.52 8.88
C VAL A 21 -2.99 -7.48 10.07
N CYS A 22 -2.28 -7.22 11.18
CA CYS A 22 -2.27 -8.15 12.31
C CYS A 22 -3.59 -8.06 13.10
N ASP A 23 -4.33 -9.16 13.17
CA ASP A 23 -5.68 -9.32 13.76
C ASP A 23 -5.70 -9.97 15.16
N ASP A 24 -4.57 -9.99 15.84
CA ASP A 24 -4.35 -10.66 17.14
C ASP A 24 -3.84 -9.69 18.22
N ILE A 25 -4.26 -8.42 18.14
CA ILE A 25 -3.83 -7.36 19.04
C ILE A 25 -4.84 -7.20 20.17
N ASP A 26 -4.39 -7.25 21.42
CA ASP A 26 -5.24 -6.91 22.57
C ASP A 26 -4.98 -5.45 22.97
N LEU A 27 -6.03 -4.63 22.92
CA LEU A 27 -5.96 -3.22 23.28
C LEU A 27 -6.56 -3.01 24.68
N THR A 28 -5.79 -2.39 25.58
CA THR A 28 -6.32 -1.91 26.85
C THR A 28 -6.77 -0.47 26.67
N VAL A 29 -8.04 -0.20 26.98
CA VAL A 29 -8.66 1.13 26.94
C VAL A 29 -8.95 1.57 28.37
N THR A 30 -8.52 2.77 28.72
CA THR A 30 -8.74 3.39 30.04
C THR A 30 -9.14 4.85 29.83
N GLY A 31 -10.29 5.25 30.36
CA GLY A 31 -10.78 6.63 30.23
C GLY A 31 -10.93 7.10 28.78
N GLY A 32 -11.40 6.21 27.89
CA GLY A 32 -11.60 6.54 26.47
C GLY A 32 -10.32 6.62 25.62
N ARG A 33 -9.17 6.16 26.14
CA ARG A 33 -7.90 6.09 25.41
C ARG A 33 -7.30 4.69 25.45
N ILE A 34 -6.74 4.23 24.34
CA ILE A 34 -5.89 3.05 24.26
C ILE A 34 -4.57 3.37 24.99
N THR A 35 -4.29 2.63 26.07
CA THR A 35 -3.08 2.80 26.89
C THR A 35 -2.06 1.69 26.66
N LYS A 36 -2.49 0.56 26.08
CA LYS A 36 -1.61 -0.58 25.80
C LYS A 36 -2.08 -1.33 24.56
N ALA A 37 -1.13 -1.74 23.72
CA ALA A 37 -1.36 -2.64 22.59
C ALA A 37 -0.45 -3.88 22.73
N LYS A 38 -1.00 -4.97 23.27
CA LYS A 38 -0.30 -6.25 23.42
C LYS A 38 -0.22 -6.94 22.07
N ASN A 39 0.89 -7.67 21.81
CA ASN A 39 1.23 -8.29 20.53
C ASN A 39 1.53 -7.34 19.36
N ALA A 40 1.32 -6.02 19.50
CA ALA A 40 1.71 -5.05 18.48
C ALA A 40 3.24 -4.88 18.42
N CYS A 41 3.80 -4.78 17.19
CA CYS A 41 5.19 -4.35 17.01
C CYS A 41 5.33 -2.84 17.27
N VAL A 42 6.55 -2.31 17.14
CA VAL A 42 6.81 -0.86 17.28
C VAL A 42 5.89 0.00 16.41
N LEU A 43 5.68 -0.38 15.15
CA LEU A 43 4.80 0.35 14.24
C LEU A 43 3.33 0.24 14.64
N GLY A 44 2.88 -0.95 15.05
CA GLY A 44 1.51 -1.14 15.52
C GLY A 44 1.23 -0.42 16.83
N LYS A 45 2.22 -0.29 17.71
CA LYS A 45 2.12 0.52 18.93
C LYS A 45 2.00 2.00 18.59
N ALA A 46 2.85 2.52 17.71
CA ALA A 46 2.74 3.90 17.23
C ALA A 46 1.37 4.15 16.57
N TRP A 47 0.88 3.20 15.77
CA TRP A 47 -0.48 3.26 15.21
C TRP A 47 -1.54 3.41 16.31
N PHE A 48 -1.65 2.45 17.23
CA PHE A 48 -2.74 2.48 18.22
C PHE A 48 -2.60 3.55 19.30
N LEU A 49 -1.37 3.91 19.69
CA LEU A 49 -1.14 4.82 20.81
C LEU A 49 -1.09 6.27 20.37
N ASP A 50 -0.49 6.55 19.21
CA ASP A 50 -0.22 7.92 18.77
C ASP A 50 -1.30 8.47 17.83
N HIS A 51 -2.09 7.61 17.18
CA HIS A 51 -3.14 8.01 16.22
C HIS A 51 -4.52 8.19 16.87
N GLN A 52 -4.55 8.41 18.18
CA GLN A 52 -5.78 8.64 18.93
C GLN A 52 -6.09 10.14 18.95
N PRO A 53 -7.17 10.59 18.30
CA PRO A 53 -7.51 12.01 18.33
C PRO A 53 -7.78 12.46 19.77
N ASP A 54 -7.26 13.63 20.13
CA ASP A 54 -7.60 14.35 21.36
C ASP A 54 -8.94 15.11 21.25
N GLY A 55 -9.52 15.16 20.04
CA GLY A 55 -10.76 15.85 19.73
C GLY A 55 -10.63 17.37 19.59
N SER A 56 -9.44 17.95 19.69
CA SER A 56 -9.25 19.41 19.79
C SER A 56 -9.30 20.16 18.46
N ARG A 57 -9.02 19.47 17.34
CA ARG A 57 -8.96 20.07 16.00
C ARG A 57 -10.34 20.36 15.44
N PRO A 58 -10.50 21.37 14.55
CA PRO A 58 -11.74 21.55 13.81
C PRO A 58 -12.02 20.36 12.89
N GLU A 59 -13.29 20.15 12.57
CA GLU A 59 -13.72 19.06 11.67
C GLU A 59 -13.18 19.27 10.25
N ALA A 60 -13.10 20.52 9.80
CA ALA A 60 -12.49 20.87 8.55
C ALA A 60 -11.80 22.25 8.60
N LEU A 61 -10.93 22.48 7.62
CA LEU A 61 -10.33 23.78 7.31
C LEU A 61 -10.63 24.14 5.85
N ILE A 62 -10.97 25.41 5.60
CA ILE A 62 -11.05 25.99 4.25
C ILE A 62 -10.06 27.16 4.19
N GLY A 63 -9.06 27.05 3.32
CA GLY A 63 -7.98 28.06 3.24
C GLY A 63 -7.24 28.27 4.56
N GLY A 64 -7.14 27.23 5.40
CA GLY A 64 -6.52 27.28 6.71
C GLY A 64 -7.41 27.79 7.87
N LEU A 65 -8.65 28.20 7.59
CA LEU A 65 -9.60 28.66 8.61
C LEU A 65 -10.57 27.54 9.02
N PRO A 66 -10.94 27.40 10.31
CA PRO A 66 -11.94 26.45 10.77
C PRO A 66 -13.27 26.56 10.01
N ALA A 67 -13.82 25.42 9.60
CA ALA A 67 -15.12 25.29 8.95
C ALA A 67 -15.86 24.05 9.48
N THR A 68 -17.16 24.01 9.28
CA THR A 68 -17.97 22.81 9.50
C THR A 68 -17.70 21.77 8.43
N THR A 69 -18.00 20.50 8.72
CA THR A 69 -17.93 19.42 7.72
C THR A 69 -18.77 19.77 6.47
N GLY A 70 -19.99 20.30 6.64
CA GLY A 70 -20.88 20.64 5.53
C GLY A 70 -20.32 21.70 4.58
N GLU A 71 -19.85 22.83 5.12
CA GLU A 71 -19.24 23.91 4.33
C GLU A 71 -18.02 23.43 3.54
N ALA A 72 -17.20 22.58 4.16
CA ALA A 72 -16.02 22.02 3.51
C ALA A 72 -16.39 21.03 2.39
N VAL A 73 -17.44 20.24 2.57
CA VAL A 73 -17.97 19.36 1.50
C VAL A 73 -18.49 20.19 0.34
N ASP A 74 -19.20 21.29 0.59
CA ASP A 74 -19.71 22.19 -0.47
C ASP A 74 -18.56 22.81 -1.28
N GLU A 75 -17.52 23.34 -0.61
CA GLU A 75 -16.35 23.90 -1.27
C GLU A 75 -15.56 22.83 -2.03
N ALA A 76 -15.35 21.64 -1.44
CA ALA A 76 -14.68 20.53 -2.11
C ALA A 76 -15.41 20.12 -3.40
N ALA A 77 -16.73 19.95 -3.33
CA ALA A 77 -17.55 19.60 -4.51
C ALA A 77 -17.55 20.72 -5.57
N ARG A 78 -17.54 21.99 -5.16
CA ARG A 78 -17.41 23.12 -6.10
C ARG A 78 -16.06 23.11 -6.83
N LEU A 79 -14.96 22.91 -6.11
CA LEU A 79 -13.61 22.83 -6.69
C LEU A 79 -13.49 21.66 -7.66
N LEU A 80 -14.01 20.49 -7.28
CA LEU A 80 -13.95 19.28 -8.11
C LEU A 80 -14.83 19.40 -9.37
N ARG A 81 -16.04 19.95 -9.28
CA ARG A 81 -16.93 20.15 -10.45
C ARG A 81 -16.41 21.18 -11.46
N THR A 82 -15.57 22.11 -11.01
CA THR A 82 -14.99 23.16 -11.88
C THR A 82 -13.65 22.77 -12.48
N ALA A 83 -13.04 21.67 -12.01
CA ALA A 83 -11.81 21.12 -12.55
C ALA A 83 -12.07 20.46 -13.92
N ARG A 84 -11.10 20.57 -14.83
CA ARG A 84 -11.15 19.93 -16.16
C ARG A 84 -10.39 18.61 -16.20
N TYR A 85 -9.41 18.44 -15.32
CA TYR A 85 -8.56 17.25 -15.29
C TYR A 85 -8.17 16.91 -13.84
N PRO A 86 -9.14 16.64 -12.94
CA PRO A 86 -8.84 16.37 -11.54
C PRO A 86 -8.15 15.00 -11.36
N VAL A 87 -7.35 14.89 -10.30
CA VAL A 87 -6.79 13.62 -9.82
C VAL A 87 -7.42 13.21 -8.48
N VAL A 88 -7.70 11.91 -8.32
CA VAL A 88 -8.09 11.28 -7.06
C VAL A 88 -6.97 10.32 -6.66
N TYR A 89 -6.32 10.56 -5.52
CA TYR A 89 -5.10 9.84 -5.13
C TYR A 89 -5.10 9.38 -3.67
N GLY A 90 -4.41 8.26 -3.40
CA GLY A 90 -4.11 7.77 -2.06
C GLY A 90 -4.76 6.41 -1.81
N LEU A 91 -5.96 6.44 -1.22
CA LEU A 91 -6.88 5.29 -1.01
C LEU A 91 -6.34 4.16 -0.11
N SER A 92 -5.06 4.15 0.22
CA SER A 92 -4.39 2.96 0.76
C SER A 92 -4.47 2.85 2.28
N ASP A 93 -4.80 3.95 2.96
CA ASP A 93 -5.04 4.05 4.39
C ASP A 93 -6.48 4.45 4.71
N THR A 94 -7.43 3.79 4.04
CA THR A 94 -8.86 3.88 4.34
C THR A 94 -9.54 2.52 4.08
N THR A 95 -10.85 2.43 4.31
CA THR A 95 -11.61 1.18 4.17
C THR A 95 -11.99 0.90 2.71
N ALA A 96 -12.26 -0.37 2.37
CA ALA A 96 -12.72 -0.74 1.03
C ALA A 96 -14.05 -0.04 0.65
N GLU A 97 -14.88 0.24 1.66
CA GLU A 97 -16.13 0.96 1.52
C GLU A 97 -15.90 2.42 1.09
N ALA A 98 -14.94 3.13 1.71
CA ALA A 98 -14.52 4.47 1.31
C ALA A 98 -13.84 4.47 -0.07
N GLN A 99 -12.98 3.49 -0.35
CA GLN A 99 -12.31 3.32 -1.65
C GLN A 99 -13.34 3.23 -2.79
N ARG A 100 -14.44 2.49 -2.60
CA ARG A 100 -15.51 2.35 -3.61
C ARG A 100 -16.18 3.69 -3.93
N VAL A 101 -16.39 4.54 -2.92
CA VAL A 101 -16.95 5.88 -3.12
C VAL A 101 -15.96 6.80 -3.83
N ALA A 102 -14.66 6.66 -3.56
CA ALA A 102 -13.62 7.38 -4.29
C ALA A 102 -13.61 7.02 -5.79
N VAL A 103 -13.81 5.74 -6.13
CA VAL A 103 -13.97 5.32 -7.54
C VAL A 103 -15.19 5.98 -8.17
N GLU A 104 -16.32 6.03 -7.44
CA GLU A 104 -17.54 6.68 -7.92
C GLU A 104 -17.34 8.18 -8.19
N ILE A 105 -16.66 8.90 -7.30
CA ILE A 105 -16.32 10.31 -7.50
C ILE A 105 -15.45 10.48 -8.75
N ALA A 106 -14.42 9.63 -8.90
CA ALA A 106 -13.52 9.72 -10.04
C ALA A 106 -14.23 9.49 -11.38
N ASP A 107 -15.10 8.47 -11.45
CA ASP A 107 -15.90 8.16 -12.64
C ASP A 107 -16.81 9.33 -13.03
N ARG A 108 -17.57 9.88 -12.06
CA ARG A 108 -18.46 11.03 -12.29
C ARG A 108 -17.74 12.28 -12.80
N LEU A 109 -16.52 12.50 -12.32
CA LEU A 109 -15.73 13.68 -12.68
C LEU A 109 -14.90 13.47 -13.96
N GLY A 110 -14.89 12.26 -14.54
CA GLY A 110 -13.92 11.91 -15.58
C GLY A 110 -12.46 11.92 -15.09
N ALA A 111 -12.23 11.90 -13.77
CA ALA A 111 -10.92 12.10 -13.16
C ALA A 111 -9.90 11.02 -13.52
N CYS A 112 -8.63 11.27 -13.20
CA CYS A 112 -7.64 10.21 -13.09
C CYS A 112 -7.60 9.68 -11.64
N LEU A 113 -7.87 8.39 -11.47
CA LEU A 113 -7.85 7.69 -10.19
C LEU A 113 -6.57 6.90 -10.05
N ASP A 114 -5.84 7.15 -8.97
CA ASP A 114 -4.59 6.47 -8.67
C ASP A 114 -4.47 6.12 -7.18
N THR A 115 -3.67 5.13 -6.87
CA THR A 115 -3.46 4.66 -5.48
C THR A 115 -1.96 4.77 -5.15
N THR A 116 -1.59 4.61 -3.87
CA THR A 116 -0.16 4.58 -3.50
C THR A 116 0.62 3.43 -4.18
N THR A 117 -0.07 2.48 -4.81
CA THR A 117 0.55 1.45 -5.64
C THR A 117 1.45 2.05 -6.72
N SER A 118 1.10 3.18 -7.35
CA SER A 118 1.93 3.79 -8.40
C SER A 118 3.35 4.18 -7.95
N VAL A 119 3.52 4.49 -6.66
CA VAL A 119 4.81 4.79 -6.02
C VAL A 119 5.32 3.65 -5.13
N CYS A 120 4.69 2.49 -5.18
CA CYS A 120 5.00 1.32 -4.36
C CYS A 120 5.23 0.06 -5.22
N HIS A 121 4.19 -0.79 -5.30
CA HIS A 121 4.22 -2.08 -6.00
C HIS A 121 3.54 -2.03 -7.38
N GLY A 122 3.28 -0.86 -7.96
CA GLY A 122 2.75 -0.69 -9.32
C GLY A 122 3.60 -1.41 -10.36
N PRO A 123 4.94 -1.33 -10.29
CA PRO A 123 5.80 -2.15 -11.13
C PRO A 123 5.61 -3.67 -10.95
N SER A 124 5.30 -4.14 -9.74
CA SER A 124 4.93 -5.54 -9.50
C SER A 124 3.61 -5.91 -10.17
N GLY A 125 2.61 -5.02 -10.14
CA GLY A 125 1.33 -5.20 -10.83
C GLY A 125 1.46 -5.27 -12.35
N ILE A 126 2.26 -4.37 -12.95
CA ILE A 126 2.57 -4.40 -14.39
C ILE A 126 3.28 -5.71 -14.76
N ALA A 127 4.22 -6.16 -13.92
CA ALA A 127 4.90 -7.44 -14.14
C ALA A 127 3.94 -8.63 -14.08
N PHE A 128 3.05 -8.66 -13.09
CA PHE A 128 2.02 -9.70 -12.95
C PHE A 128 1.13 -9.79 -14.19
N GLN A 129 0.70 -8.65 -14.74
CA GLN A 129 -0.10 -8.61 -15.98
C GLN A 129 0.62 -9.25 -17.18
N ALA A 130 1.96 -9.20 -17.21
CA ALA A 130 2.76 -9.75 -18.30
C ALA A 130 3.13 -11.24 -18.12
N VAL A 131 3.44 -11.69 -16.89
CA VAL A 131 4.00 -13.05 -16.67
C VAL A 131 3.20 -13.95 -15.73
N GLY A 132 2.16 -13.41 -15.08
CA GLY A 132 1.36 -14.07 -14.05
C GLY A 132 2.05 -14.13 -12.68
N GLU A 133 1.32 -14.64 -11.68
CA GLU A 133 1.82 -14.80 -10.30
C GLU A 133 1.42 -16.17 -9.76
N ALA A 134 2.42 -17.00 -9.42
CA ALA A 134 2.19 -18.20 -8.61
C ALA A 134 2.18 -17.78 -7.13
N THR A 135 0.98 -17.68 -6.53
CA THR A 135 0.79 -17.07 -5.21
C THR A 135 0.23 -18.04 -4.16
N CYS A 136 0.15 -17.59 -2.92
CA CYS A 136 -0.52 -18.26 -1.80
C CYS A 136 -0.87 -17.26 -0.69
N THR A 137 -1.67 -17.71 0.30
CA THR A 137 -1.89 -16.93 1.53
C THR A 137 -0.66 -16.98 2.45
N LEU A 138 -0.53 -16.03 3.37
CA LEU A 138 0.49 -16.05 4.43
C LEU A 138 0.34 -17.27 5.35
N GLY A 139 -0.85 -17.87 5.41
CA GLY A 139 -1.10 -19.12 6.12
C GLY A 139 -0.36 -20.31 5.50
N GLU A 140 -0.28 -20.37 4.17
CA GLU A 140 0.50 -21.40 3.46
C GLU A 140 1.99 -21.25 3.75
N ILE A 141 2.52 -20.01 3.73
CA ILE A 141 3.90 -19.73 4.11
C ILE A 141 4.16 -20.19 5.55
N LYS A 142 3.28 -19.82 6.48
CA LYS A 142 3.38 -20.21 7.90
C LYS A 142 3.40 -21.72 8.06
N ASN A 143 2.58 -22.45 7.31
CA ASN A 143 2.41 -23.88 7.52
C ASN A 143 3.40 -24.76 6.76
N ARG A 144 3.95 -24.30 5.63
CA ARG A 144 4.68 -25.17 4.69
C ARG A 144 6.10 -24.71 4.36
N ALA A 145 6.35 -23.39 4.33
CA ALA A 145 7.58 -22.89 3.72
C ALA A 145 8.85 -23.31 4.47
N ASP A 146 9.69 -24.12 3.85
CA ASP A 146 10.99 -24.53 4.38
C ASP A 146 12.16 -23.76 3.74
N LEU A 147 11.90 -23.03 2.66
CA LEU A 147 12.81 -22.03 2.09
C LEU A 147 12.10 -20.69 1.96
N VAL A 148 12.61 -19.67 2.66
CA VAL A 148 12.07 -18.31 2.63
C VAL A 148 13.14 -17.36 2.10
N ILE A 149 12.86 -16.68 0.99
CA ILE A 149 13.78 -15.76 0.34
C ILE A 149 13.19 -14.36 0.38
N PHE A 150 13.83 -13.45 1.11
CA PHE A 150 13.53 -12.04 1.07
C PHE A 150 14.41 -11.36 0.02
N TRP A 151 13.81 -10.60 -0.90
CA TRP A 151 14.53 -9.93 -1.99
C TRP A 151 14.21 -8.44 -2.03
N GLY A 152 15.23 -7.60 -1.85
CA GLY A 152 15.09 -6.15 -1.95
C GLY A 152 14.08 -5.59 -0.94
N GLY A 153 14.14 -6.07 0.30
CA GLY A 153 13.20 -5.69 1.34
C GLY A 153 13.81 -5.83 2.74
N ASN A 154 13.34 -4.98 3.67
CA ASN A 154 13.74 -5.03 5.08
C ASN A 154 12.52 -5.27 5.99
N PRO A 155 11.96 -6.49 6.07
CA PRO A 155 10.81 -6.80 6.91
C PRO A 155 11.00 -6.48 8.39
N ALA A 156 12.22 -6.56 8.92
CA ALA A 156 12.51 -6.20 10.31
C ALA A 156 12.03 -4.78 10.69
N GLU A 157 12.06 -3.86 9.73
CA GLU A 157 11.64 -2.47 9.92
C GLU A 157 10.31 -2.15 9.25
N SER A 158 10.05 -2.68 8.05
CA SER A 158 8.82 -2.38 7.28
C SER A 158 7.62 -3.25 7.68
N HIS A 159 7.88 -4.48 8.08
CA HIS A 159 6.84 -5.48 8.40
C HIS A 159 7.25 -6.33 9.62
N PRO A 160 7.49 -5.74 10.81
CA PRO A 160 8.29 -6.38 11.85
C PRO A 160 7.74 -7.73 12.34
N ARG A 161 6.40 -7.90 12.33
CA ARG A 161 5.75 -9.17 12.72
C ARG A 161 5.68 -10.20 11.60
N HIS A 162 6.10 -9.89 10.36
CA HIS A 162 6.07 -10.87 9.28
C HIS A 162 6.90 -12.10 9.62
N PHE A 163 8.11 -11.89 10.17
CA PHE A 163 8.98 -12.98 10.62
C PHE A 163 8.33 -13.85 11.70
N THR A 164 7.70 -13.22 12.68
CA THR A 164 7.22 -13.91 13.88
C THR A 164 5.82 -14.49 13.74
N LYS A 165 4.99 -13.92 12.86
CA LYS A 165 3.61 -14.33 12.63
C LYS A 165 3.46 -15.23 11.40
N TYR A 166 4.22 -14.99 10.34
CA TYR A 166 3.93 -15.58 9.03
C TYR A 166 5.05 -16.42 8.41
N SER A 167 6.34 -16.09 8.57
CA SER A 167 7.37 -16.67 7.68
C SER A 167 8.59 -17.32 8.32
N VAL A 168 9.15 -16.80 9.41
CA VAL A 168 10.50 -17.22 9.87
C VAL A 168 10.44 -18.08 11.13
N THR A 169 9.86 -17.57 12.22
CA THR A 169 9.82 -18.29 13.49
C THR A 169 8.54 -19.09 13.79
N PRO A 170 7.37 -18.88 13.16
CA PRO A 170 6.17 -19.59 13.59
C PRO A 170 6.28 -21.07 13.27
N LYS A 171 5.80 -21.89 14.21
CA LYS A 171 5.58 -23.32 14.01
C LYS A 171 4.39 -23.52 13.08
N GLY A 172 4.55 -24.39 12.10
CA GLY A 172 3.54 -24.70 11.10
C GLY A 172 3.23 -26.19 11.05
N MET A 173 2.14 -26.56 10.38
CA MET A 173 1.72 -27.95 10.23
C MET A 173 2.80 -28.87 9.66
N TYR A 174 3.61 -28.38 8.71
CA TYR A 174 4.66 -29.16 8.02
C TYR A 174 6.09 -28.66 8.32
N VAL A 175 6.19 -27.68 9.21
CA VAL A 175 7.42 -27.10 9.75
C VAL A 175 7.27 -26.93 11.28
N PRO A 176 7.06 -28.05 12.01
CA PRO A 176 6.69 -28.05 13.43
C PRO A 176 7.76 -27.46 14.36
N ASN A 177 9.03 -27.43 13.95
CA ASN A 177 10.12 -26.83 14.71
C ASN A 177 10.33 -25.33 14.41
N GLY A 178 9.45 -24.71 13.61
CA GLY A 178 9.49 -23.29 13.28
C GLY A 178 10.80 -22.92 12.59
N ARG A 179 11.56 -21.96 13.14
CA ARG A 179 12.82 -21.45 12.55
C ARG A 179 13.82 -22.57 12.18
N LYS A 180 13.88 -23.66 12.95
CA LYS A 180 14.83 -24.76 12.71
C LYS A 180 14.52 -25.55 11.44
N ASP A 181 13.26 -25.54 10.99
CA ASP A 181 12.84 -26.22 9.76
C ASP A 181 12.90 -25.31 8.53
N ARG A 182 13.38 -24.06 8.68
CA ARG A 182 13.38 -23.06 7.62
C ARG A 182 14.78 -22.57 7.33
N TYR A 183 15.12 -22.52 6.05
CA TYR A 183 16.29 -21.82 5.56
C TYR A 183 15.88 -20.44 5.04
N VAL A 184 16.52 -19.39 5.54
CA VAL A 184 16.20 -18.00 5.21
C VAL A 184 17.33 -17.39 4.39
N VAL A 185 16.99 -16.88 3.20
CA VAL A 185 17.90 -16.11 2.35
C VAL A 185 17.45 -14.65 2.36
N LEU A 186 18.40 -13.74 2.46
CA LEU A 186 18.17 -12.31 2.20
C LEU A 186 19.06 -11.86 1.04
N VAL A 187 18.44 -11.34 -0.01
CA VAL A 187 19.11 -10.69 -1.13
C VAL A 187 18.86 -9.19 -1.03
N ASP A 188 19.90 -8.41 -0.77
CA ASP A 188 19.80 -6.95 -0.65
C ASP A 188 21.16 -6.30 -0.92
N VAL A 189 21.16 -5.06 -1.41
CA VAL A 189 22.38 -4.28 -1.65
C VAL A 189 23.06 -3.86 -0.34
N ARG A 190 22.31 -3.86 0.78
CA ARG A 190 22.79 -3.54 2.13
C ARG A 190 22.53 -4.68 3.09
N ARG A 191 23.44 -4.85 4.05
CA ARG A 191 23.22 -5.75 5.18
C ARG A 191 22.27 -5.09 6.21
N THR A 192 20.96 -5.21 5.96
CA THR A 192 19.91 -4.57 6.79
C THR A 192 19.68 -5.30 8.11
N ALA A 193 18.83 -4.74 8.99
CA ALA A 193 18.40 -5.37 10.23
C ALA A 193 17.80 -6.78 10.02
N SER A 194 17.20 -7.03 8.84
CA SER A 194 16.66 -8.33 8.43
C SER A 194 17.73 -9.40 8.21
N ALA A 195 18.99 -9.02 7.94
CA ALA A 195 20.07 -9.98 7.71
C ALA A 195 20.34 -10.87 8.93
N ARG A 196 19.97 -10.41 10.15
CA ARG A 196 20.07 -11.20 11.38
C ARG A 196 19.17 -12.44 11.40
N ALA A 197 18.10 -12.44 10.60
CA ALA A 197 17.21 -13.58 10.48
C ALA A 197 17.66 -14.59 9.41
N ALA A 198 18.59 -14.19 8.52
CA ALA A 198 19.00 -14.96 7.37
C ALA A 198 20.12 -15.97 7.70
N ASP A 199 20.01 -17.17 7.14
CA ASP A 199 21.10 -18.17 7.10
C ASP A 199 22.11 -17.83 5.99
N LEU A 200 21.64 -17.17 4.92
CA LEU A 200 22.44 -16.71 3.80
C LEU A 200 22.08 -15.28 3.45
N PHE A 201 23.08 -14.40 3.47
CA PHE A 201 22.97 -13.05 2.93
C PHE A 201 23.71 -12.99 1.59
N ILE A 202 23.00 -12.55 0.54
CA ILE A 202 23.55 -12.34 -0.80
C ILE A 202 23.53 -10.84 -1.06
N GLN A 203 24.73 -10.26 -1.17
CA GLN A 203 24.87 -8.84 -1.45
C GLN A 203 24.99 -8.60 -2.96
N VAL A 204 23.86 -8.31 -3.60
CA VAL A 204 23.84 -7.91 -5.01
C VAL A 204 24.35 -6.47 -5.17
N ARG A 205 25.03 -6.18 -6.28
CA ARG A 205 25.42 -4.81 -6.62
C ARG A 205 24.18 -3.94 -6.91
N PRO A 206 24.20 -2.65 -6.53
CA PRO A 206 23.09 -1.75 -6.81
C PRO A 206 22.68 -1.74 -8.29
N GLY A 207 21.39 -1.97 -8.55
CA GLY A 207 20.81 -1.93 -9.90
C GLY A 207 21.16 -3.12 -10.79
N ARG A 208 21.60 -4.25 -10.19
CA ARG A 208 21.98 -5.49 -10.89
C ARG A 208 21.09 -6.69 -10.55
N ASP A 209 19.93 -6.44 -9.95
CA ASP A 209 18.93 -7.46 -9.62
C ASP A 209 18.38 -8.17 -10.87
N PHE A 210 18.21 -7.44 -11.98
CA PHE A 210 17.72 -8.01 -13.24
C PHE A 210 18.64 -9.12 -13.75
N GLU A 211 19.92 -8.81 -13.90
CA GLU A 211 20.95 -9.73 -14.40
C GLU A 211 21.10 -10.93 -13.46
N LEU A 212 21.07 -10.69 -12.15
CA LEU A 212 21.11 -11.74 -11.12
C LEU A 212 19.91 -12.70 -11.23
N LEU A 213 18.69 -12.16 -11.37
CA LEU A 213 17.47 -12.96 -11.52
C LEU A 213 17.49 -13.77 -12.82
N TRP A 214 17.95 -13.19 -13.93
CA TRP A 214 18.06 -13.91 -15.20
C TRP A 214 19.12 -15.01 -15.17
N ALA A 215 20.24 -14.79 -14.49
CA ALA A 215 21.23 -15.84 -14.25
C ALA A 215 20.63 -17.02 -13.46
N LEU A 216 19.88 -16.75 -12.38
CA LEU A 216 19.17 -17.80 -11.63
C LEU A 216 18.18 -18.55 -12.52
N ARG A 217 17.42 -17.85 -13.36
CA ARG A 217 16.48 -18.50 -14.30
C ARG A 217 17.17 -19.38 -15.34
N ALA A 218 18.30 -18.93 -15.89
CA ALA A 218 19.12 -19.73 -16.80
C ALA A 218 19.59 -21.02 -16.10
N LEU A 219 20.16 -20.91 -14.90
CA LEU A 219 20.62 -22.06 -14.11
C LEU A 219 19.47 -23.03 -13.75
N VAL A 220 18.29 -22.51 -13.39
CA VAL A 220 17.09 -23.34 -13.15
C VAL A 220 16.72 -24.16 -14.40
N LYS A 221 16.91 -23.60 -15.59
CA LYS A 221 16.63 -24.23 -16.89
C LYS A 221 17.78 -25.07 -17.45
N GLY A 222 18.91 -25.18 -16.73
CA GLY A 222 20.09 -25.90 -17.22
C GLY A 222 20.83 -25.17 -18.34
N VAL A 223 20.61 -23.87 -18.50
CA VAL A 223 21.37 -23.02 -19.42
C VAL A 223 22.65 -22.57 -18.72
N ALA A 224 23.79 -22.74 -19.40
CA ALA A 224 25.08 -22.29 -18.88
C ALA A 224 25.11 -20.76 -18.69
N VAL A 225 25.65 -20.32 -17.56
CA VAL A 225 25.86 -18.91 -17.24
C VAL A 225 27.36 -18.64 -17.19
N ASP A 226 27.79 -17.59 -17.86
CA ASP A 226 29.19 -17.16 -17.89
C ASP A 226 29.68 -16.74 -16.50
N SER A 227 30.94 -17.05 -16.16
CA SER A 227 31.52 -16.72 -14.85
C SER A 227 31.69 -15.21 -14.63
N GLY A 228 31.69 -14.41 -15.70
CA GLY A 228 31.63 -12.95 -15.66
C GLY A 228 30.41 -12.37 -14.95
N ILE A 229 29.38 -13.19 -14.67
CA ILE A 229 28.23 -12.80 -13.85
C ILE A 229 28.63 -12.26 -12.47
N GLU A 230 29.73 -12.75 -11.90
CA GLU A 230 30.25 -12.26 -10.62
C GLU A 230 30.77 -10.83 -10.73
N ALA A 231 31.48 -10.54 -11.83
CA ALA A 231 31.97 -9.21 -12.13
C ALA A 231 30.84 -8.23 -12.46
N GLU A 232 29.66 -8.70 -12.86
CA GLU A 232 28.50 -7.84 -13.12
C GLU A 232 27.64 -7.62 -11.86
N THR A 233 27.27 -8.70 -11.17
CA THR A 233 26.28 -8.70 -10.10
C THR A 233 26.88 -8.63 -8.70
N GLY A 234 28.19 -8.91 -8.56
CA GLY A 234 28.86 -9.08 -7.27
C GLY A 234 28.60 -10.43 -6.59
N VAL A 235 27.92 -11.37 -7.26
CA VAL A 235 27.58 -12.68 -6.70
C VAL A 235 28.22 -13.79 -7.54
N SER A 236 29.02 -14.64 -6.91
CA SER A 236 29.75 -15.70 -7.61
C SER A 236 28.81 -16.74 -8.23
N LEU A 237 29.21 -17.28 -9.39
CA LEU A 237 28.47 -18.35 -10.06
C LEU A 237 28.27 -19.57 -9.15
N ALA A 238 29.25 -19.88 -8.29
CA ALA A 238 29.15 -20.92 -7.27
C ALA A 238 28.01 -20.66 -6.27
N THR A 239 27.87 -19.41 -5.79
CA THR A 239 26.79 -19.02 -4.89
C THR A 239 25.42 -19.14 -5.57
N LEU A 240 25.32 -18.70 -6.83
CA LEU A 240 24.07 -18.81 -7.61
C LEU A 240 23.67 -20.26 -7.85
N THR A 241 24.64 -21.09 -8.23
CA THR A 241 24.43 -22.53 -8.44
C THR A 241 23.97 -23.20 -7.15
N ALA A 242 24.64 -22.93 -6.02
CA ALA A 242 24.25 -23.47 -4.72
C ALA A 242 22.83 -23.01 -4.29
N LEU A 243 22.47 -21.75 -4.57
CA LEU A 243 21.13 -21.25 -4.30
C LEU A 243 20.08 -21.96 -5.15
N VAL A 244 20.32 -22.15 -6.45
CA VAL A 244 19.40 -22.86 -7.35
C VAL A 244 19.21 -24.31 -6.92
N GLU A 245 20.28 -25.00 -6.55
CA GLU A 245 20.18 -26.37 -6.03
C GLU A 245 19.36 -26.44 -4.75
N ARG A 246 19.52 -25.47 -3.84
CA ARG A 246 18.66 -25.36 -2.65
C ARG A 246 17.20 -25.05 -3.01
N MET A 247 16.97 -24.15 -3.96
CA MET A 247 15.61 -23.82 -4.44
C MET A 247 14.91 -25.05 -5.00
N LYS A 248 15.59 -25.86 -5.82
CA LYS A 248 15.04 -27.09 -6.40
C LYS A 248 14.75 -28.18 -5.37
N ARG A 249 15.50 -28.23 -4.26
CA ARG A 249 15.35 -29.23 -3.18
C ARG A 249 14.35 -28.84 -2.09
N ALA A 250 13.91 -27.58 -2.03
CA ALA A 250 12.92 -27.13 -1.06
C ALA A 250 11.61 -27.92 -1.23
N ARG A 251 10.84 -28.14 -0.16
CA ARG A 251 9.49 -28.73 -0.25
C ARG A 251 8.45 -27.66 -0.57
N PHE A 252 8.65 -26.46 -0.04
CA PHE A 252 7.83 -25.29 -0.35
C PHE A 252 8.70 -24.03 -0.24
N GLY A 253 9.02 -23.44 -1.39
CA GLY A 253 9.78 -22.20 -1.46
C GLY A 253 8.91 -20.97 -1.61
N VAL A 254 9.30 -19.86 -0.99
CA VAL A 254 8.66 -18.55 -1.17
C VAL A 254 9.68 -17.45 -1.46
N LEU A 255 9.38 -16.63 -2.48
CA LEU A 255 10.04 -15.35 -2.77
C LEU A 255 9.17 -14.20 -2.24
N LEU A 256 9.63 -13.50 -1.22
CA LEU A 256 9.01 -12.31 -0.66
C LEU A 256 9.82 -11.10 -1.09
N PHE A 257 9.25 -10.19 -1.87
CA PHE A 257 10.02 -9.11 -2.49
C PHE A 257 9.44 -7.73 -2.24
N GLY A 258 10.33 -6.75 -2.13
CA GLY A 258 9.97 -5.37 -1.76
C GLY A 258 10.43 -4.33 -2.77
N MET A 259 10.57 -3.11 -2.25
CA MET A 259 10.88 -1.89 -3.02
C MET A 259 12.26 -1.88 -3.66
N GLY A 260 13.19 -2.72 -3.19
CA GLY A 260 14.50 -2.93 -3.82
C GLY A 260 14.40 -3.52 -5.23
N LEU A 261 13.25 -4.09 -5.60
CA LEU A 261 12.96 -4.49 -6.98
C LEU A 261 12.04 -3.52 -7.72
N SER A 262 10.98 -3.03 -7.08
CA SER A 262 9.98 -2.21 -7.76
C SER A 262 10.45 -0.77 -8.02
N MET A 263 11.30 -0.20 -7.16
CA MET A 263 11.72 1.22 -7.24
C MET A 263 13.20 1.42 -7.56
N THR A 264 13.85 0.41 -8.14
CA THR A 264 15.23 0.50 -8.63
C THR A 264 15.26 0.39 -10.16
N ARG A 265 16.43 0.58 -10.77
CA ARG A 265 16.62 0.41 -12.22
C ARG A 265 16.05 -0.95 -12.65
N GLY A 266 15.19 -0.94 -13.67
CA GLY A 266 14.47 -2.11 -14.16
C GLY A 266 13.01 -2.19 -13.72
N LYS A 267 12.66 -1.73 -12.51
CA LYS A 267 11.28 -1.67 -11.99
C LYS A 267 10.47 -2.97 -12.26
N HIS A 268 9.53 -2.93 -13.21
CA HIS A 268 8.64 -4.06 -13.54
C HIS A 268 9.39 -5.21 -14.22
N TYR A 269 10.52 -4.95 -14.89
CA TYR A 269 11.38 -6.02 -15.43
C TYR A 269 12.01 -6.87 -14.33
N ASN A 270 12.40 -6.25 -13.20
CA ASN A 270 12.93 -6.96 -12.04
C ASN A 270 11.86 -7.85 -11.42
N ALA A 271 10.69 -7.27 -11.13
CA ALA A 271 9.56 -8.01 -10.59
C ALA A 271 9.13 -9.16 -11.53
N GLY A 272 9.08 -8.91 -12.84
CA GLY A 272 8.74 -9.93 -13.85
C GLY A 272 9.73 -11.08 -13.88
N ALA A 273 11.04 -10.80 -13.76
CA ALA A 273 12.05 -11.84 -13.67
C ALA A 273 11.88 -12.70 -12.40
N LEU A 274 11.57 -12.09 -11.25
CA LEU A 274 11.33 -12.82 -9.99
C LEU A 274 10.06 -13.67 -10.05
N LEU A 275 8.95 -13.12 -10.55
CA LEU A 275 7.70 -13.88 -10.72
C LEU A 275 7.88 -15.05 -11.68
N ALA A 276 8.60 -14.83 -12.77
CA ALA A 276 8.89 -15.89 -13.74
C ALA A 276 9.90 -16.92 -13.22
N LEU A 277 10.83 -16.55 -12.32
CA LEU A 277 11.69 -17.49 -11.60
C LEU A 277 10.85 -18.44 -10.72
N ALA A 278 9.88 -17.92 -9.97
CA ALA A 278 8.95 -18.76 -9.20
C ALA A 278 8.23 -19.76 -10.11
N ARG A 279 7.74 -19.31 -11.27
CA ARG A 279 7.10 -20.18 -12.28
C ARG A 279 8.06 -21.24 -12.82
N ASP A 280 9.28 -20.87 -13.15
CA ASP A 280 10.29 -21.81 -13.66
C ASP A 280 10.65 -22.90 -12.62
N LEU A 281 10.71 -22.53 -11.33
CA LEU A 281 10.95 -23.45 -10.22
C LEU A 281 9.81 -24.45 -9.95
N ASN A 282 8.56 -24.12 -10.32
CA ASN A 282 7.42 -25.03 -10.19
C ASN A 282 7.52 -26.30 -11.07
N ARG A 283 8.50 -26.39 -11.98
CA ARG A 283 8.84 -27.63 -12.68
C ARG A 283 9.54 -28.66 -11.79
N TYR A 284 10.08 -28.23 -10.65
CA TYR A 284 10.87 -29.06 -9.73
C TYR A 284 10.23 -29.19 -8.35
N THR A 285 9.70 -28.08 -7.81
CA THR A 285 9.07 -28.05 -6.50
C THR A 285 8.08 -26.90 -6.38
N ARG A 286 7.17 -26.95 -5.40
CA ARG A 286 6.23 -25.85 -5.18
C ARG A 286 6.98 -24.59 -4.78
N PHE A 287 6.87 -23.57 -5.64
CA PHE A 287 7.44 -22.25 -5.39
C PHE A 287 6.39 -21.17 -5.61
N VAL A 288 6.38 -20.16 -4.75
CA VAL A 288 5.47 -19.01 -4.87
C VAL A 288 6.22 -17.70 -4.71
N ALA A 289 5.65 -16.62 -5.21
CA ALA A 289 6.17 -15.27 -5.03
C ALA A 289 5.07 -14.35 -4.53
N LYS A 290 5.41 -13.44 -3.61
CA LYS A 290 4.48 -12.43 -3.11
C LYS A 290 5.18 -11.08 -2.91
N PRO A 291 4.61 -9.97 -3.43
CA PRO A 291 5.07 -8.64 -3.08
C PRO A 291 4.72 -8.32 -1.62
N MET A 292 5.67 -7.73 -0.89
CA MET A 292 5.46 -7.27 0.49
C MET A 292 4.78 -5.91 0.51
N ARG A 293 3.47 -5.90 0.25
CA ARG A 293 2.61 -4.72 0.15
C ARG A 293 2.72 -3.81 1.38
N GLY A 294 2.92 -2.51 1.15
CA GLY A 294 3.26 -1.51 2.18
C GLY A 294 2.13 -1.20 3.17
N HIS A 295 1.19 -0.33 2.79
CA HIS A 295 0.12 0.18 3.67
C HIS A 295 -0.91 -0.89 4.04
N GLY A 296 -1.65 -0.66 5.13
CA GLY A 296 -2.60 -1.61 5.69
C GLY A 296 -3.74 -2.01 4.76
N ASN A 297 -4.11 -1.16 3.79
CA ASN A 297 -5.14 -1.48 2.83
C ASN A 297 -4.81 -1.09 1.38
N VAL A 298 -3.53 -1.00 1.01
CA VAL A 298 -3.14 -0.79 -0.40
C VAL A 298 -3.62 -1.93 -1.30
N THR A 299 -3.62 -3.17 -0.79
CA THR A 299 -4.17 -4.32 -1.51
C THR A 299 -5.69 -4.17 -1.72
N GLY A 300 -6.40 -3.57 -0.76
CA GLY A 300 -7.83 -3.31 -0.91
C GLY A 300 -8.10 -2.28 -1.98
N ALA A 301 -7.30 -1.21 -2.02
CA ALA A 301 -7.43 -0.18 -3.05
C ALA A 301 -7.26 -0.80 -4.44
N ASP A 302 -6.22 -1.60 -4.65
CA ASP A 302 -6.03 -2.29 -5.94
C ASP A 302 -7.19 -3.22 -6.29
N ASN A 303 -7.70 -3.99 -5.34
CA ASN A 303 -8.84 -4.89 -5.57
C ASN A 303 -10.10 -4.09 -5.93
N VAL A 304 -10.42 -3.04 -5.15
CA VAL A 304 -11.61 -2.19 -5.36
C VAL A 304 -11.57 -1.54 -6.73
N VAL A 305 -10.44 -0.92 -7.08
CA VAL A 305 -10.28 -0.26 -8.37
C VAL A 305 -10.33 -1.29 -9.50
N SER A 306 -9.73 -2.48 -9.31
CA SER A 306 -9.74 -3.54 -10.32
C SER A 306 -11.14 -4.07 -10.61
N TRP A 307 -11.93 -4.45 -9.60
CA TRP A 307 -13.27 -4.99 -9.87
C TRP A 307 -14.23 -3.91 -10.38
N SER A 308 -13.95 -2.63 -10.11
CA SER A 308 -14.81 -1.52 -10.53
C SER A 308 -14.47 -1.02 -11.94
N THR A 309 -13.22 -1.14 -12.37
CA THR A 309 -12.71 -0.50 -13.61
C THR A 309 -12.05 -1.45 -14.60
N GLY A 310 -11.72 -2.67 -14.17
CA GLY A 310 -10.86 -3.61 -14.89
C GLY A 310 -9.35 -3.41 -14.65
N TYR A 311 -8.93 -2.38 -13.90
CA TYR A 311 -7.53 -2.00 -13.72
C TYR A 311 -7.19 -1.62 -12.27
N PRO A 312 -5.94 -1.80 -11.79
CA PRO A 312 -5.63 -1.69 -10.35
C PRO A 312 -5.29 -0.28 -9.83
N PHE A 313 -4.80 0.62 -10.68
CA PHE A 313 -4.37 1.99 -10.32
C PHE A 313 -4.17 2.81 -11.61
N GLY A 314 -3.85 4.10 -11.55
CA GLY A 314 -3.57 4.93 -12.74
C GLY A 314 -4.63 4.83 -13.85
N VAL A 315 -5.90 4.97 -13.48
CA VAL A 315 -7.07 4.83 -14.38
C VAL A 315 -7.62 6.20 -14.73
N SER A 316 -7.74 6.51 -16.01
CA SER A 316 -8.40 7.74 -16.48
C SER A 316 -9.82 7.46 -16.93
N PHE A 317 -10.77 8.27 -16.45
CA PHE A 317 -12.17 8.24 -16.88
C PHE A 317 -12.53 9.34 -17.90
N ASN A 318 -11.57 10.16 -18.34
CA ASN A 318 -11.82 11.36 -19.17
C ASN A 318 -12.54 11.12 -20.52
N ARG A 319 -12.63 9.88 -21.00
CA ARG A 319 -13.36 9.53 -22.23
C ARG A 319 -14.76 8.96 -21.97
N GLY A 320 -15.23 8.99 -20.72
CA GLY A 320 -16.47 8.34 -20.29
C GLY A 320 -16.37 6.83 -20.12
N TYR A 321 -15.15 6.27 -20.15
CA TYR A 321 -14.85 4.86 -19.88
C TYR A 321 -13.41 4.73 -19.34
N PRO A 322 -13.11 3.70 -18.54
CA PRO A 322 -11.80 3.54 -17.92
C PRO A 322 -10.71 3.24 -18.96
N ARG A 323 -9.59 3.97 -18.88
CA ARG A 323 -8.35 3.70 -19.61
C ARG A 323 -7.19 3.58 -18.64
N PHE A 324 -6.30 2.62 -18.90
CA PHE A 324 -5.18 2.32 -18.02
C PHE A 324 -3.86 2.39 -18.80
N ASN A 325 -3.00 3.30 -18.37
CA ASN A 325 -1.64 3.43 -18.90
C ASN A 325 -0.74 4.06 -17.82
N PRO A 326 -0.15 3.25 -16.92
CA PRO A 326 0.79 3.74 -15.92
C PRO A 326 1.97 4.48 -16.56
N GLY A 327 2.31 5.67 -16.03
CA GLY A 327 3.21 6.64 -16.65
C GLY A 327 2.50 7.72 -17.47
N GLU A 328 1.30 7.43 -17.99
CA GLU A 328 0.41 8.44 -18.56
C GLU A 328 -0.58 8.95 -17.51
N PHE A 329 -1.29 8.06 -16.79
CA PHE A 329 -2.40 8.46 -15.90
C PHE A 329 -2.11 8.35 -14.40
N THR A 330 -0.86 8.10 -14.01
CA THR A 330 -0.43 8.03 -12.62
C THR A 330 -0.21 9.42 -12.03
N THR A 331 -0.58 9.63 -10.77
CA THR A 331 -0.66 10.98 -10.18
C THR A 331 0.68 11.70 -10.18
N VAL A 332 1.79 10.99 -9.92
CA VAL A 332 3.13 11.61 -10.00
C VAL A 332 3.40 12.18 -11.39
N ASP A 333 3.11 11.43 -12.45
CA ASP A 333 3.34 11.85 -13.83
C ASP A 333 2.44 13.04 -14.22
N LEU A 334 1.16 12.97 -13.87
CA LEU A 334 0.19 14.05 -14.12
C LEU A 334 0.58 15.36 -13.41
N LEU A 335 1.06 15.29 -12.17
CA LEU A 335 1.50 16.46 -11.42
C LEU A 335 2.82 17.01 -11.96
N VAL A 336 3.80 16.16 -12.31
CA VAL A 336 5.09 16.59 -12.89
C VAL A 336 4.87 17.29 -14.23
N ARG A 337 3.97 16.77 -15.07
CA ARG A 337 3.62 17.37 -16.37
C ARG A 337 2.66 18.55 -16.25
N ARG A 338 2.18 18.86 -15.04
CA ARG A 338 1.25 19.96 -14.73
C ARG A 338 -0.10 19.84 -15.46
N GLU A 339 -0.53 18.61 -15.70
CA GLU A 339 -1.79 18.31 -16.41
C GLU A 339 -2.99 18.38 -15.46
N ALA A 340 -2.82 17.91 -14.22
CA ALA A 340 -3.89 17.95 -13.23
C ALA A 340 -4.19 19.38 -12.77
N ASP A 341 -5.45 19.77 -12.69
CA ASP A 341 -5.86 21.13 -12.29
C ASP A 341 -6.63 21.19 -10.95
N ALA A 342 -6.90 20.04 -10.34
CA ALA A 342 -7.33 19.90 -8.94
C ALA A 342 -6.93 18.51 -8.41
N ALA A 343 -6.85 18.36 -7.09
CA ALA A 343 -6.52 17.08 -6.46
C ALA A 343 -7.44 16.75 -5.28
N LEU A 344 -7.98 15.55 -5.24
CA LEU A 344 -8.61 14.93 -4.07
C LEU A 344 -7.67 13.85 -3.51
N ILE A 345 -7.10 14.12 -2.34
CA ILE A 345 -6.14 13.25 -1.66
C ILE A 345 -6.82 12.54 -0.48
N ILE A 346 -6.79 11.22 -0.46
CA ILE A 346 -7.52 10.40 0.51
C ILE A 346 -6.51 9.59 1.32
N SER A 347 -6.33 9.97 2.59
CA SER A 347 -5.45 9.28 3.56
C SER A 347 -4.05 9.02 3.00
N ALA A 348 -3.43 10.06 2.44
CA ALA A 348 -2.09 10.01 1.88
C ALA A 348 -1.40 11.37 2.01
N ASP A 349 -0.06 11.37 2.07
CA ASP A 349 0.75 12.59 2.20
C ASP A 349 1.72 12.80 1.02
N PRO A 350 1.23 13.07 -0.21
CA PRO A 350 2.08 13.33 -1.37
C PRO A 350 3.04 14.51 -1.17
N ALA A 351 2.67 15.55 -0.41
CA ALA A 351 3.56 16.68 -0.13
C ALA A 351 4.81 16.28 0.69
N ALA A 352 4.79 15.15 1.40
CA ALA A 352 5.96 14.60 2.07
C ALA A 352 6.70 13.54 1.26
N ASN A 353 6.02 12.86 0.33
CA ASN A 353 6.51 11.61 -0.26
C ASN A 353 6.70 11.63 -1.79
N PHE A 354 6.24 12.68 -2.48
CA PHE A 354 6.41 12.81 -3.93
C PHE A 354 7.69 13.57 -4.31
N PRO A 355 8.15 13.43 -5.57
CA PRO A 355 9.23 14.27 -6.09
C PRO A 355 8.87 15.75 -6.05
N GLN A 356 9.87 16.62 -5.85
CA GLN A 356 9.67 18.06 -5.68
C GLN A 356 8.83 18.70 -6.80
N ALA A 357 9.06 18.33 -8.06
CA ALA A 357 8.30 18.87 -9.19
C ALA A 357 6.78 18.60 -9.10
N ALA A 358 6.38 17.45 -8.54
CA ALA A 358 4.97 17.14 -8.28
C ALA A 358 4.43 17.96 -7.10
N ILE A 359 5.22 18.12 -6.04
CA ILE A 359 4.88 18.94 -4.87
C ILE A 359 4.64 20.40 -5.28
N ASP A 360 5.55 20.97 -6.08
CA ASP A 360 5.46 22.35 -6.56
C ASP A 360 4.19 22.59 -7.38
N HIS A 361 3.72 21.59 -8.12
CA HIS A 361 2.47 21.69 -8.87
C HIS A 361 1.25 21.51 -7.96
N LEU A 362 1.30 20.56 -7.03
CA LEU A 362 0.23 20.34 -6.04
C LEU A 362 -0.05 21.59 -5.21
N GLN A 363 0.97 22.38 -4.86
CA GLN A 363 0.84 23.67 -4.17
C GLN A 363 0.13 24.76 -5.00
N ARG A 364 0.10 24.63 -6.33
CA ARG A 364 -0.47 25.63 -7.25
C ARG A 364 -1.92 25.35 -7.63
N ILE A 365 -2.40 24.14 -7.39
CA ILE A 365 -3.76 23.72 -7.74
C ILE A 365 -4.62 23.55 -6.47
N PRO A 366 -5.95 23.68 -6.57
CA PRO A 366 -6.83 23.37 -5.45
C PRO A 366 -6.67 21.91 -5.02
N THR A 367 -6.18 21.73 -3.79
CA THR A 367 -6.01 20.42 -3.17
C THR A 367 -7.03 20.24 -2.05
N ILE A 368 -7.81 19.17 -2.12
CA ILE A 368 -8.71 18.68 -1.08
C ILE A 368 -8.02 17.47 -0.44
N VAL A 369 -7.97 17.40 0.89
CA VAL A 369 -7.40 16.25 1.60
C VAL A 369 -8.27 15.78 2.75
N LEU A 370 -8.36 14.46 2.90
CA LEU A 370 -8.96 13.78 4.04
C LEU A 370 -7.83 13.08 4.80
N ASP A 371 -7.62 13.43 6.06
CA ASP A 371 -6.54 12.87 6.87
C ASP A 371 -6.92 12.84 8.36
N PRO A 372 -6.71 11.71 9.06
CA PRO A 372 -6.86 11.69 10.51
C PRO A 372 -5.80 12.52 11.22
N HIS A 373 -4.69 12.95 10.60
CA HIS A 373 -3.63 13.73 11.25
C HIS A 373 -3.21 14.97 10.43
N PRO A 374 -2.61 15.98 11.07
CA PRO A 374 -1.98 17.08 10.34
C PRO A 374 -0.77 16.58 9.53
N SER A 375 -0.94 16.46 8.22
CA SER A 375 0.11 16.07 7.27
C SER A 375 0.72 17.26 6.54
N ALA A 376 1.84 17.04 5.82
CA ALA A 376 2.41 18.10 4.98
C ALA A 376 1.42 18.52 3.89
N THR A 377 0.64 17.57 3.38
CA THR A 377 -0.41 17.80 2.37
C THR A 377 -1.56 18.62 2.94
N ALA A 378 -2.00 18.35 4.18
CA ALA A 378 -3.02 19.18 4.85
C ALA A 378 -2.63 20.64 5.01
N ARG A 379 -1.33 20.96 5.19
CA ARG A 379 -0.87 22.35 5.32
C ARG A 379 -0.96 23.17 4.04
N ILE A 380 -0.90 22.51 2.88
CA ILE A 380 -0.99 23.18 1.57
C ILE A 380 -2.39 23.07 0.94
N ALA A 381 -3.29 22.32 1.58
CA ALA A 381 -4.61 22.05 1.04
C ALA A 381 -5.53 23.28 1.09
N ARG A 382 -6.35 23.43 0.06
CA ARG A 382 -7.46 24.40 0.04
C ARG A 382 -8.59 23.96 0.96
N VAL A 383 -8.90 22.65 0.98
CA VAL A 383 -9.87 22.05 1.90
C VAL A 383 -9.18 20.88 2.61
N ALA A 384 -9.17 20.88 3.94
CA ALA A 384 -8.62 19.78 4.73
C ALA A 384 -9.67 19.26 5.72
N PHE A 385 -10.07 18.01 5.59
CA PHE A 385 -10.96 17.33 6.52
C PHE A 385 -10.13 16.61 7.58
N THR A 386 -10.50 16.80 8.85
CA THR A 386 -10.06 15.91 9.93
C THR A 386 -11.02 14.72 9.98
N THR A 387 -10.54 13.53 9.63
CA THR A 387 -11.35 12.31 9.62
C THR A 387 -11.02 11.36 10.77
N ALA A 388 -11.92 10.42 11.04
CA ALA A 388 -11.75 9.36 12.01
C ALA A 388 -10.76 8.30 11.49
N ALA A 389 -9.82 7.85 12.33
CA ALA A 389 -8.83 6.86 11.92
C ALA A 389 -9.45 5.46 11.72
N TYR A 390 -9.30 4.89 10.53
CA TYR A 390 -9.76 3.53 10.24
C TYR A 390 -9.04 2.50 11.11
N GLY A 391 -9.76 1.52 11.65
CA GLY A 391 -9.20 0.49 12.53
C GLY A 391 -8.98 0.91 13.99
N ILE A 392 -9.04 2.21 14.29
CA ILE A 392 -9.08 2.73 15.67
C ILE A 392 -10.50 3.19 15.99
N ASN A 393 -11.07 4.01 15.11
CA ASN A 393 -12.39 4.62 15.24
C ASN A 393 -13.41 4.02 14.28
N VAL A 394 -12.99 3.76 13.05
CA VAL A 394 -13.89 3.31 11.98
C VAL A 394 -13.69 1.84 11.70
N ALA A 395 -14.79 1.10 11.67
CA ALA A 395 -14.81 -0.26 11.19
C ALA A 395 -14.93 -0.25 9.65
N GLY A 396 -14.11 -0.99 8.93
CA GLY A 396 -14.42 -1.39 7.54
C GLY A 396 -13.71 -2.66 7.14
N THR A 397 -13.67 -2.94 5.84
CA THR A 397 -12.94 -4.07 5.28
C THR A 397 -11.58 -3.61 4.77
N VAL A 398 -10.53 -4.36 5.12
CA VAL A 398 -9.18 -4.19 4.56
C VAL A 398 -8.66 -5.50 3.99
N TYR A 399 -7.74 -5.44 3.03
CA TYR A 399 -7.11 -6.60 2.44
C TYR A 399 -5.63 -6.65 2.84
N ARG A 400 -5.22 -7.78 3.41
CA ARG A 400 -3.83 -8.03 3.74
C ARG A 400 -3.00 -8.20 2.46
N MET A 401 -1.67 -8.17 2.55
CA MET A 401 -0.77 -8.31 1.40
C MET A 401 -0.98 -9.59 0.56
N ASP A 402 -1.65 -10.60 1.12
CA ASP A 402 -2.02 -11.88 0.51
C ASP A 402 -3.49 -11.97 0.07
N ASP A 403 -4.14 -10.83 -0.13
CA ASP A 403 -5.52 -10.71 -0.65
C ASP A 403 -6.60 -11.28 0.29
N VAL A 404 -6.24 -11.61 1.54
CA VAL A 404 -7.21 -12.03 2.56
C VAL A 404 -7.95 -10.80 3.09
N PRO A 405 -9.30 -10.73 2.95
CA PRO A 405 -10.08 -9.66 3.54
C PRO A 405 -10.21 -9.84 5.05
N ILE A 406 -9.98 -8.77 5.81
CA ILE A 406 -10.02 -8.72 7.26
C ILE A 406 -10.92 -7.55 7.68
N ARG A 407 -11.88 -7.82 8.55
CA ARG A 407 -12.77 -6.80 9.11
C ARG A 407 -12.07 -6.08 10.26
N LEU A 408 -11.93 -4.76 10.15
CA LEU A 408 -11.40 -3.92 11.22
C LEU A 408 -12.35 -3.90 12.42
N ARG A 409 -11.76 -3.94 13.62
CA ARG A 409 -12.46 -3.91 14.92
C ARG A 409 -12.01 -2.68 15.71
N PRO A 410 -12.68 -1.53 15.56
CA PRO A 410 -12.30 -0.30 16.23
C PRO A 410 -12.46 -0.42 17.75
N ALA A 411 -11.62 0.30 18.49
CA ALA A 411 -11.61 0.28 19.94
C ALA A 411 -12.22 1.53 20.57
N LEU A 412 -12.33 2.63 19.82
CA LEU A 412 -12.76 3.94 20.31
C LEU A 412 -13.83 4.53 19.39
N PRO A 413 -14.79 5.32 19.90
CA PRO A 413 -15.63 6.17 19.04
C PRO A 413 -14.81 7.35 18.50
N SER A 414 -15.37 8.11 17.55
CA SER A 414 -14.81 9.38 17.07
C SER A 414 -15.91 10.42 16.93
N ARG A 415 -15.58 11.69 17.20
CA ARG A 415 -16.45 12.84 16.89
C ARG A 415 -16.34 13.27 15.42
N TYR A 416 -15.22 12.95 14.78
CA TYR A 416 -14.98 13.25 13.38
C TYR A 416 -15.67 12.22 12.49
N PRO A 417 -16.14 12.62 11.28
CA PRO A 417 -16.68 11.69 10.31
C PRO A 417 -15.59 10.74 9.80
N SER A 418 -16.00 9.56 9.35
CA SER A 418 -15.17 8.65 8.57
C SER A 418 -14.87 9.20 7.18
N ASP A 419 -13.80 8.70 6.55
CA ASP A 419 -13.52 9.02 5.15
C ASP A 419 -14.72 8.66 4.25
N GLU A 420 -15.40 7.54 4.52
CA GLU A 420 -16.58 7.12 3.76
C GLU A 420 -17.72 8.13 3.84
N GLU A 421 -18.03 8.65 5.03
CA GLU A 421 -19.09 9.66 5.22
C GLU A 421 -18.77 10.95 4.47
N VAL A 422 -17.54 11.45 4.58
CA VAL A 422 -17.10 12.66 3.86
C VAL A 422 -17.16 12.43 2.34
N LEU A 423 -16.63 11.31 1.86
CA LEU A 423 -16.63 10.99 0.43
C LEU A 423 -18.06 10.82 -0.11
N ARG A 424 -18.98 10.20 0.65
CA ARG A 424 -20.39 10.08 0.23
C ARG A 424 -21.05 11.44 0.10
N ALA A 425 -20.83 12.32 1.08
CA ALA A 425 -21.36 13.67 1.05
C ALA A 425 -20.81 14.46 -0.16
N ILE A 426 -19.51 14.33 -0.47
CA ILE A 426 -18.91 14.92 -1.68
C ILE A 426 -19.54 14.31 -2.93
N ALA A 427 -19.66 12.98 -3.01
CA ALA A 427 -20.21 12.28 -4.16
C ALA A 427 -21.63 12.76 -4.46
N GLU A 428 -22.48 12.95 -3.44
CA GLU A 428 -23.84 13.50 -3.55
C GLU A 428 -23.87 14.90 -4.19
N ARG A 429 -23.05 15.84 -3.70
CA ARG A 429 -22.99 17.21 -4.25
C ARG A 429 -22.36 17.27 -5.64
N VAL A 430 -21.47 16.34 -5.97
CA VAL A 430 -20.95 16.19 -7.34
C VAL A 430 -22.05 15.71 -8.30
N ARG A 431 -23.09 15.00 -7.82
CA ARG A 431 -24.23 14.58 -8.68
C ARG A 431 -25.18 15.73 -9.01
N GLU A 432 -25.26 16.74 -8.15
CA GLU A 432 -26.18 17.85 -8.35
C GLU A 432 -25.80 18.63 -9.60
N PRO A 433 -26.75 18.93 -10.50
CA PRO A 433 -26.48 19.75 -11.67
C PRO A 433 -25.87 21.07 -11.25
N ALA A 434 -24.85 21.53 -11.98
CA ALA A 434 -24.23 22.82 -11.69
C ALA A 434 -25.32 23.90 -11.66
N VAL A 435 -25.43 24.63 -10.54
CA VAL A 435 -26.36 25.76 -10.44
C VAL A 435 -25.94 26.75 -11.52
N PRO A 436 -26.84 27.13 -12.46
CA PRO A 436 -26.49 28.09 -13.49
C PRO A 436 -25.99 29.37 -12.83
N ASN A 437 -24.81 29.84 -13.25
CA ASN A 437 -24.27 31.12 -12.80
C ASN A 437 -25.28 32.23 -13.14
N PRO A 438 -25.79 33.01 -12.16
CA PRO A 438 -26.75 34.08 -12.44
C PRO A 438 -26.22 35.15 -13.41
N ASP A 439 -24.89 35.23 -13.62
CA ASP A 439 -24.24 36.18 -14.52
C ASP A 439 -23.60 35.56 -15.79
N GLY A 440 -23.90 34.30 -16.13
CA GLY A 440 -23.21 33.58 -17.21
C GLY A 440 -24.13 33.13 -18.35
N GLY A 441 -24.15 33.90 -19.43
CA GLY A 441 -24.88 33.59 -20.66
C GLY A 441 -24.59 32.21 -21.26
N ARG A 442 -25.60 31.71 -21.99
CA ARG A 442 -25.62 30.44 -22.73
C ARG A 442 -24.27 30.12 -23.39
N GLY A 443 -23.57 29.13 -22.84
CA GLY A 443 -22.43 28.45 -23.47
C GLY A 443 -22.74 26.96 -23.58
N ALA A 444 -22.59 26.43 -24.79
CA ALA A 444 -23.04 25.13 -25.28
C ALA A 444 -22.88 23.92 -24.34
N ALA A 445 -23.92 23.08 -24.33
CA ALA A 445 -23.87 21.69 -23.93
C ALA A 445 -22.92 20.89 -24.85
N CYS A 446 -22.05 20.10 -24.25
CA CYS A 446 -21.43 18.91 -24.84
C CYS A 446 -21.70 17.75 -23.89
#